data_AF-A0AAD9VCE7-F1
#
_entry.id   AF-A0AAD9VCE7-F1
#
_cell.length_a   1.000
_cell.length_b   1.000
_cell.length_c   1.000
_cell.angle_alpha   90.00
_cell.angle_beta   90.00
_cell.angle_gamma   90.00
#
_symmetry.space_group_name_H-M   'P 1'
#
loop_
_entity.id
_entity.type
_entity.pdbx_description
1 polymer ?
#
loop_
_entity_poly.entity_id
_entity_poly.type
_entity_poly.pdbx_seq_one_letter_code
_entity_poly.pdbx_strand_id
1 'polypeptide(L)'
;MARRTELVKYPLIIDINKKILYYLSYLQDKDDKLIQGRSQYEANRGTCLGILGFSNITKDSSVVRKMEELYHGSDNIDLWVGGLAEDHEEGSELGPTFRKIVMLNLLRIRDGDRFWYEHHLTKEEIDMVHSLTLGKIIRLNTGFKSVPDHVFFSSQYCGGVKDFQCVPRENSTEENFQEKTTKQKHSCNRNSAVIAENNNNSCDALIPVLVATCGVFFFIAVVLFFICLKLWLHFRWHKAKDNALAGNQSQFELSYQNKNRIESVESL
;
A
#
# COMPACT_ATOMS: atom_id res chain seq x y z
N MET A 1 -15.81 -18.58 -12.53
CA MET A 1 -14.62 -18.40 -11.68
C MET A 1 -13.43 -18.48 -12.62
N ALA A 2 -12.62 -17.42 -12.70
CA ALA A 2 -11.42 -17.44 -13.55
C ALA A 2 -10.64 -18.70 -13.27
N ARG A 3 -10.32 -19.49 -14.30
CA ARG A 3 -9.53 -20.70 -14.10
C ARG A 3 -8.17 -20.27 -13.57
N ARG A 4 -7.54 -21.08 -12.71
CA ARG A 4 -6.19 -20.81 -12.18
C ARG A 4 -5.19 -20.45 -13.30
N THR A 5 -5.39 -21.01 -14.50
CA THR A 5 -4.62 -20.73 -15.72
C THR A 5 -4.75 -19.30 -16.24
N GLU A 6 -5.89 -18.63 -16.05
CA GLU A 6 -6.12 -17.23 -16.44
C GLU A 6 -5.47 -16.26 -15.45
N LEU A 7 -5.41 -16.61 -14.16
CA LEU A 7 -4.73 -15.81 -13.15
C LEU A 7 -3.20 -15.85 -13.28
N VAL A 8 -2.63 -16.90 -13.88
CA VAL A 8 -1.19 -16.97 -14.20
C VAL A 8 -0.80 -16.01 -15.33
N LYS A 9 -1.78 -15.55 -16.13
CA LYS A 9 -1.56 -14.56 -17.21
C LYS A 9 -0.95 -13.26 -16.67
N TYR A 10 -1.42 -12.81 -15.52
CA TYR A 10 -0.92 -11.62 -14.84
C TYR A 10 -0.47 -11.99 -13.42
N PRO A 11 0.84 -12.19 -13.18
CA PRO A 11 1.40 -12.58 -11.88
C PRO A 11 1.52 -11.40 -10.92
N LEU A 12 1.49 -11.64 -9.60
CA LEU A 12 1.39 -10.59 -8.57
C LEU A 12 2.61 -9.65 -8.58
N ILE A 13 2.39 -8.40 -9.02
CA ILE A 13 3.44 -7.39 -9.25
C ILE A 13 3.57 -6.42 -8.07
N ILE A 14 2.94 -6.65 -6.93
CA ILE A 14 3.13 -5.72 -5.80
C ILE A 14 3.55 -6.50 -4.56
N ASP A 15 4.86 -6.68 -4.48
CA ASP A 15 5.59 -6.71 -3.22
C ASP A 15 6.19 -5.32 -2.99
N ILE A 16 5.53 -4.51 -2.16
CA ILE A 16 5.98 -3.14 -1.81
C ILE A 16 7.40 -3.10 -1.22
N ASN A 17 7.94 -4.23 -0.75
CA ASN A 17 9.29 -4.30 -0.22
C ASN A 17 10.34 -4.58 -1.31
N LYS A 18 9.91 -4.83 -2.56
CA LYS A 18 10.81 -5.01 -3.69
C LYS A 18 11.17 -3.67 -4.31
N LYS A 19 12.46 -3.52 -4.59
CA LYS A 19 13.03 -2.35 -5.26
C LYS A 19 12.51 -2.23 -6.69
N ILE A 20 12.46 -1.02 -7.24
CA ILE A 20 11.90 -0.79 -8.58
C ILE A 20 12.58 -1.62 -9.68
N LEU A 21 13.88 -1.90 -9.54
CA LEU A 21 14.63 -2.64 -10.53
C LEU A 21 14.19 -4.10 -10.67
N TYR A 22 13.64 -4.66 -9.60
CA TYR A 22 13.01 -5.98 -9.67
C TYR A 22 11.78 -5.95 -10.58
N TYR A 23 11.06 -4.82 -10.61
CA TYR A 23 9.90 -4.64 -11.47
C TYR A 23 10.30 -4.33 -12.91
N LEU A 24 11.25 -3.43 -13.12
CA LEU A 24 11.71 -3.09 -14.47
C LEU A 24 12.27 -4.29 -15.23
N SER A 25 13.11 -5.11 -14.58
CA SER A 25 13.61 -6.37 -15.18
C SER A 25 12.51 -7.41 -15.43
N TYR A 26 11.55 -7.51 -14.51
CA TYR A 26 10.39 -8.39 -14.65
C TYR A 26 9.46 -7.97 -15.81
N LEU A 27 9.31 -6.67 -16.03
CA LEU A 27 8.47 -6.09 -17.07
C LEU A 27 9.13 -6.22 -18.46
N GLN A 28 10.45 -6.04 -18.55
CA GLN A 28 11.23 -6.29 -19.77
C GLN A 28 11.14 -7.76 -20.24
N ASP A 29 11.22 -8.74 -19.32
CA ASP A 29 11.12 -10.18 -19.62
C ASP A 29 9.80 -10.61 -20.31
N LYS A 30 8.71 -9.85 -20.13
CA LYS A 30 7.41 -10.19 -20.73
C LYS A 30 7.18 -9.57 -22.10
N ASP A 31 7.75 -8.40 -22.37
CA ASP A 31 7.67 -7.76 -23.69
C ASP A 31 8.64 -8.44 -24.69
N ASP A 32 9.79 -8.93 -24.22
CA ASP A 32 10.75 -9.72 -25.03
C ASP A 32 10.27 -11.15 -25.36
N LYS A 33 9.34 -11.72 -24.59
CA LYS A 33 8.74 -13.03 -24.93
C LYS A 33 7.80 -12.99 -26.14
N LEU A 34 7.53 -11.81 -26.68
CA LEU A 34 6.89 -11.63 -27.99
C LEU A 34 7.91 -11.48 -29.13
N ILE A 35 9.18 -11.20 -28.84
CA ILE A 35 10.24 -11.01 -29.85
C ILE A 35 11.47 -11.87 -29.48
N GLN A 36 11.46 -13.10 -30.01
CA GLN A 36 12.65 -13.93 -30.27
C GLN A 36 13.49 -14.43 -29.06
N GLY A 37 13.42 -15.75 -28.82
CA GLY A 37 14.61 -16.53 -28.43
C GLY A 37 14.97 -16.59 -26.95
N ARG A 38 14.49 -17.63 -26.26
CA ARG A 38 14.86 -18.12 -24.92
C ARG A 38 16.39 -18.32 -24.67
N SER A 39 17.26 -18.12 -25.65
CA SER A 39 18.69 -18.45 -25.60
C SER A 39 19.57 -17.43 -24.86
N GLN A 40 19.16 -16.16 -24.77
CA GLN A 40 20.04 -15.11 -24.24
C GLN A 40 19.93 -14.94 -22.71
N TYR A 41 18.85 -15.43 -22.11
CA TYR A 41 18.58 -15.29 -20.67
C TYR A 41 19.32 -16.32 -19.80
N GLU A 42 19.53 -17.56 -20.27
CA GLU A 42 20.30 -18.57 -19.51
C GLU A 42 21.78 -18.15 -19.34
N ALA A 43 22.29 -17.26 -20.22
CA ALA A 43 23.65 -16.71 -20.12
C ALA A 43 23.80 -15.57 -19.09
N ASN A 44 22.70 -14.91 -18.70
CA ASN A 44 22.71 -13.71 -17.85
C ASN A 44 22.00 -13.90 -16.50
N ARG A 45 21.91 -15.14 -16.00
CA ARG A 45 21.31 -15.48 -14.68
C ARG A 45 21.98 -14.81 -13.47
N GLY A 46 23.06 -14.06 -13.65
CA GLY A 46 23.78 -13.34 -12.59
C GLY A 46 23.96 -11.83 -12.85
N THR A 47 23.49 -11.32 -13.98
CA THR A 47 23.61 -9.92 -14.33
C THR A 47 22.20 -9.37 -14.46
N CYS A 48 21.68 -8.83 -13.36
CA CYS A 48 20.62 -7.84 -13.50
C CYS A 48 21.14 -6.85 -14.53
N LEU A 49 20.42 -6.65 -15.64
CA LEU A 49 20.60 -5.48 -16.48
C LEU A 49 20.10 -4.31 -15.63
N GLY A 50 20.86 -3.99 -14.58
CA GLY A 50 20.57 -2.92 -13.67
C GLY A 50 20.50 -1.66 -14.50
N ILE A 51 19.59 -0.77 -14.14
CA ILE A 51 19.70 0.62 -14.52
C ILE A 51 21.12 1.05 -14.18
N LEU A 52 21.97 1.21 -15.20
CA LEU A 52 23.39 1.50 -14.99
C LEU A 52 23.61 2.89 -14.38
N GLY A 53 22.57 3.73 -14.36
CA GLY A 53 22.50 4.98 -13.62
C GLY A 53 21.10 5.61 -13.69
N PHE A 54 20.81 6.56 -12.80
CA PHE A 54 19.49 7.22 -12.72
C PHE A 54 19.06 7.92 -14.01
N SER A 55 19.98 8.17 -14.95
CA SER A 55 19.70 8.67 -16.30
C SER A 55 18.81 7.75 -17.15
N ASN A 56 18.67 6.46 -16.80
CA ASN A 56 17.72 5.57 -17.46
C ASN A 56 16.31 5.66 -16.86
N ILE A 57 16.11 6.35 -15.73
CA ILE A 57 14.80 6.57 -15.11
C ILE A 57 14.19 7.85 -15.66
N THR A 58 14.95 8.94 -15.66
CA THR A 58 14.45 10.26 -16.08
C THR A 58 15.47 11.01 -16.93
N LYS A 59 14.98 11.81 -17.88
CA LYS A 59 15.79 12.76 -18.64
C LYS A 59 16.12 14.04 -17.85
N ASP A 60 15.45 14.29 -16.72
CA ASP A 60 15.72 15.47 -15.89
C ASP A 60 17.02 15.31 -15.08
N SER A 61 18.09 15.93 -15.60
CA SER A 61 19.41 15.96 -14.94
C SER A 61 19.40 16.46 -13.49
N SER A 62 18.45 17.33 -13.12
CA SER A 62 18.34 17.85 -11.76
C SER A 62 17.77 16.81 -10.79
N VAL A 63 16.86 15.96 -11.27
CA VAL A 63 16.31 14.83 -10.53
C VAL A 63 17.36 13.72 -10.42
N VAL A 64 18.05 13.41 -11.51
CA VAL A 64 19.17 12.45 -11.53
C VAL A 64 20.20 12.77 -10.45
N ARG A 65 20.70 14.01 -10.40
CA ARG A 65 21.70 14.42 -9.40
C ARG A 65 21.20 14.25 -7.97
N LYS A 66 19.95 14.64 -7.68
CA LYS A 66 19.37 14.47 -6.34
C LYS A 66 19.23 13.00 -5.96
N MET A 67 18.91 12.14 -6.92
CA MET A 67 18.83 10.70 -6.67
C MET A 67 20.20 10.09 -6.40
N GLU A 68 21.24 10.52 -7.12
CA GLU A 68 22.62 10.13 -6.86
C GLU A 68 23.07 10.52 -5.44
N GLU A 69 22.71 11.74 -5.01
CA GLU A 69 23.00 12.26 -3.66
C GLU A 69 22.27 11.48 -2.56
N LEU A 70 21.03 11.03 -2.79
CA LEU A 70 20.20 10.39 -1.76
C LEU A 70 20.39 8.87 -1.67
N TYR A 71 20.49 8.19 -2.80
CA TYR A 71 20.44 6.72 -2.86
C TYR A 71 21.81 6.07 -3.04
N HIS A 72 22.82 6.85 -3.44
CA HIS A 72 24.20 6.39 -3.67
C HIS A 72 24.30 5.13 -4.56
N GLY A 73 23.34 4.98 -5.48
CA GLY A 73 23.22 3.82 -6.38
C GLY A 73 21.77 3.60 -6.82
N SER A 74 21.56 3.41 -8.12
CA SER A 74 20.25 3.10 -8.74
C SER A 74 19.64 1.83 -8.19
N ASP A 75 20.47 0.88 -7.74
CA ASP A 75 20.03 -0.37 -7.12
C ASP A 75 19.31 -0.19 -5.79
N ASN A 76 19.33 0.99 -5.18
CA ASN A 76 18.70 1.24 -3.87
C ASN A 76 17.39 2.02 -3.96
N ILE A 77 16.96 2.41 -5.16
CA ILE A 77 15.78 3.26 -5.31
C ILE A 77 14.48 2.49 -5.05
N ASP A 78 13.62 3.11 -4.24
CA ASP A 78 12.30 2.61 -3.90
C ASP A 78 11.37 2.64 -5.11
N LEU A 79 10.42 1.70 -5.16
CA LEU A 79 9.41 1.64 -6.22
C LEU A 79 8.66 2.97 -6.39
N TRP A 80 8.25 3.58 -5.28
CA TRP A 80 7.46 4.80 -5.32
C TRP A 80 8.23 5.98 -5.91
N VAL A 81 9.47 6.17 -5.46
CA VAL A 81 10.30 7.31 -5.89
C VAL A 81 10.78 7.10 -7.33
N GLY A 82 11.20 5.88 -7.68
CA GLY A 82 11.61 5.57 -9.04
C GLY A 82 10.46 5.72 -10.04
N GLY A 83 9.27 5.19 -9.73
CA GLY A 83 8.15 5.22 -10.68
C GLY A 83 7.50 6.60 -10.84
N LEU A 84 7.61 7.48 -9.82
CA LEU A 84 7.23 8.90 -9.96
C LEU A 84 8.25 9.72 -10.73
N ALA A 85 9.51 9.29 -10.74
CA ALA A 85 10.57 9.99 -11.46
C ALA A 85 10.64 9.61 -12.93
N GLU A 86 10.08 8.46 -13.31
CA GLU A 86 10.02 8.04 -14.70
C GLU A 86 9.36 9.11 -15.60
N ASP A 87 9.95 9.31 -16.77
CA ASP A 87 9.31 10.14 -17.79
C ASP A 87 7.97 9.51 -18.20
N HIS A 88 6.95 10.35 -18.41
CA HIS A 88 5.63 9.90 -18.80
C HIS A 88 5.66 9.22 -20.17
N GLU A 89 4.91 8.13 -20.31
CA GLU A 89 4.67 7.52 -21.63
C GLU A 89 3.66 8.32 -22.44
N GLU A 90 3.73 8.20 -23.77
CA GLU A 90 2.82 8.89 -24.67
C GLU A 90 1.35 8.57 -24.35
N GLY A 91 0.54 9.62 -24.14
CA GLY A 91 -0.86 9.50 -23.77
C GLY A 91 -1.11 9.00 -22.33
N SER A 92 -0.08 8.95 -21.48
CA SER A 92 -0.17 8.56 -20.08
C SER A 92 0.41 9.64 -19.17
N GLU A 93 -0.12 9.75 -17.96
CA GLU A 93 0.50 10.51 -16.87
C GLU A 93 1.42 9.64 -16.01
N LEU A 94 1.66 8.39 -16.44
CA LEU A 94 2.50 7.43 -15.74
C LEU A 94 3.70 7.07 -16.61
N GLY A 95 4.84 6.86 -15.95
CA GLY A 95 5.98 6.19 -16.56
C GLY A 95 5.71 4.70 -16.83
N PRO A 96 6.59 4.04 -17.59
CA PRO A 96 6.42 2.67 -18.05
C PRO A 96 6.17 1.67 -16.90
N THR A 97 6.86 1.82 -15.77
CA THR A 97 6.71 0.91 -14.62
C THR A 97 5.32 1.05 -14.01
N PHE A 98 4.93 2.28 -13.66
CA PHE A 98 3.64 2.52 -13.02
C PHE A 98 2.47 2.24 -13.93
N ARG A 99 2.55 2.62 -15.21
CA ARG A 99 1.52 2.27 -16.21
C ARG A 99 1.30 0.76 -16.23
N LYS A 100 2.37 -0.03 -16.30
CA LYS A 100 2.24 -1.48 -16.38
C LYS A 100 1.74 -2.10 -15.08
N ILE A 101 2.20 -1.62 -13.92
CA ILE A 101 1.69 -2.05 -12.62
C ILE A 101 0.18 -1.79 -12.55
N VAL A 102 -0.27 -0.56 -12.84
CA VAL A 102 -1.70 -0.19 -12.81
C VAL A 102 -2.49 -1.04 -13.80
N MET A 103 -2.05 -1.13 -15.06
CA MET A 103 -2.70 -1.91 -16.11
C MET A 103 -2.87 -3.38 -15.70
N LEU A 104 -1.78 -4.02 -15.26
CA LEU A 104 -1.81 -5.44 -14.90
C LEU A 104 -2.66 -5.70 -13.66
N ASN A 105 -2.76 -4.75 -12.72
CA ASN A 105 -3.67 -4.86 -11.59
C ASN A 105 -5.14 -4.72 -12.01
N LEU A 106 -5.47 -3.75 -12.86
CA LEU A 106 -6.83 -3.59 -13.38
C LEU A 106 -7.28 -4.81 -14.20
N LEU A 107 -6.39 -5.37 -15.03
CA LEU A 107 -6.67 -6.58 -15.80
C LEU A 107 -6.97 -7.79 -14.90
N ARG A 108 -6.30 -7.93 -13.76
CA ARG A 108 -6.58 -9.03 -12.83
C ARG A 108 -7.87 -8.85 -12.07
N ILE A 109 -8.18 -7.62 -11.67
CA ILE A 109 -9.44 -7.33 -11.00
C ILE A 109 -10.57 -7.67 -11.96
N ARG A 110 -10.46 -7.22 -13.22
CA ARG A 110 -11.41 -7.55 -14.29
C ARG A 110 -11.53 -9.06 -14.52
N ASP A 111 -10.42 -9.71 -14.88
CA ASP A 111 -10.42 -11.10 -15.31
C ASP A 111 -10.67 -12.06 -14.12
N GLY A 112 -10.36 -11.64 -12.89
CA GLY A 112 -10.55 -12.40 -11.66
C GLY A 112 -11.94 -12.25 -11.02
N ASP A 113 -12.71 -11.22 -11.40
CA ASP A 113 -14.04 -10.98 -10.85
C ASP A 113 -15.08 -11.92 -11.49
N ARG A 114 -15.68 -12.77 -10.66
CA ARG A 114 -16.74 -13.68 -11.07
C ARG A 114 -17.97 -12.92 -11.57
N PHE A 115 -18.21 -11.71 -11.07
CA PHE A 115 -19.36 -10.88 -11.37
C PHE A 115 -19.04 -9.74 -12.33
N TRP A 116 -17.91 -9.81 -13.04
CA TRP A 116 -17.60 -8.86 -14.11
C TRP A 116 -18.75 -8.81 -15.13
N TYR A 117 -19.27 -7.60 -15.38
CA TYR A 117 -20.55 -7.40 -16.08
C TYR A 117 -20.58 -7.98 -17.50
N GLU A 118 -19.46 -7.92 -18.23
CA GLU A 118 -19.36 -8.44 -19.60
C GLU A 118 -19.54 -9.97 -19.68
N HIS A 119 -19.45 -10.69 -18.55
CA HIS A 119 -19.69 -12.13 -18.51
C HIS A 119 -21.16 -12.52 -18.33
N HIS A 120 -22.03 -11.59 -17.90
CA HIS A 120 -23.40 -11.91 -17.48
C HIS A 120 -24.49 -11.15 -18.25
N LEU A 121 -24.16 -10.01 -18.84
CA LEU A 121 -25.11 -9.18 -19.59
C LEU A 121 -25.25 -9.64 -21.05
N THR A 122 -26.39 -9.32 -21.67
CA THR A 122 -26.55 -9.51 -23.12
C THR A 122 -25.69 -8.50 -23.89
N LYS A 123 -25.50 -8.74 -25.19
CA LYS A 123 -24.74 -7.81 -26.03
C LYS A 123 -25.36 -6.42 -26.04
N GLU A 124 -26.69 -6.35 -26.12
CA GLU A 124 -27.44 -5.09 -26.14
C GLU A 124 -27.27 -4.31 -24.83
N GLU A 125 -27.24 -5.02 -23.69
CA GLU A 125 -26.98 -4.43 -22.38
C GLU A 125 -25.53 -3.94 -22.25
N ILE A 126 -24.56 -4.69 -22.78
CA ILE A 126 -23.15 -4.28 -22.84
C ILE A 126 -23.00 -3.00 -23.68
N ASP A 127 -23.60 -2.96 -24.86
CA ASP A 127 -23.60 -1.78 -25.73
C ASP A 127 -24.22 -0.56 -25.02
N MET A 128 -25.28 -0.77 -24.23
CA MET A 128 -25.86 0.26 -23.39
C MET A 128 -24.87 0.76 -22.33
N VAL A 129 -24.21 -0.14 -21.60
CA VAL A 129 -23.20 0.20 -20.58
C VAL A 129 -22.02 0.95 -21.20
N HIS A 130 -21.51 0.50 -22.35
CA HIS A 130 -20.42 1.17 -23.07
C HIS A 130 -20.81 2.56 -23.58
N SER A 131 -22.11 2.83 -23.80
CA SER A 131 -22.62 4.17 -24.13
C SER A 131 -22.71 5.15 -22.95
N LEU A 132 -22.48 4.68 -21.71
CA LEU A 132 -22.54 5.51 -20.51
C LEU A 132 -21.16 6.09 -20.18
N THR A 133 -21.06 7.42 -20.20
CA THR A 133 -19.88 8.14 -19.71
C THR A 133 -20.17 8.75 -18.33
N LEU A 134 -19.12 9.03 -17.55
CA LEU A 134 -19.28 9.75 -16.28
C LEU A 134 -19.93 11.13 -16.50
N GLY A 135 -19.62 11.80 -17.61
CA GLY A 135 -20.29 13.06 -17.99
C GLY A 135 -21.80 12.89 -18.16
N LYS A 136 -22.24 11.85 -18.87
CA LYS A 136 -23.66 11.51 -19.04
C LYS A 136 -24.34 11.22 -17.69
N ILE A 137 -23.69 10.47 -16.81
CA ILE A 137 -24.20 10.18 -15.46
C ILE A 137 -24.42 11.46 -14.65
N ILE A 138 -23.46 12.39 -14.68
CA ILE A 138 -23.59 13.67 -13.97
C ILE A 138 -24.78 14.48 -14.52
N ARG A 139 -24.94 14.56 -15.85
CA ARG A 139 -26.06 15.31 -16.46
C ARG A 139 -27.43 14.69 -16.16
N LEU A 140 -27.51 13.37 -16.00
CA LEU A 140 -28.75 12.68 -15.64
C LEU A 140 -29.15 12.90 -14.18
N ASN A 141 -28.17 13.04 -13.28
CA ASN A 141 -28.42 13.07 -11.84
C ASN A 141 -28.24 14.45 -11.18
N THR A 142 -27.79 15.47 -11.93
CA THR A 142 -27.56 16.82 -11.39
C THR A 142 -28.20 17.92 -12.25
N GLY A 143 -28.26 19.13 -11.72
CA GLY A 143 -28.65 20.34 -12.47
C GLY A 143 -27.57 20.83 -13.44
N PHE A 144 -26.36 20.28 -13.41
CA PHE A 144 -25.23 20.74 -14.22
C PHE A 144 -25.27 20.06 -15.60
N LYS A 145 -25.74 20.79 -16.61
CA LYS A 145 -25.99 20.24 -17.97
C LYS A 145 -24.83 20.43 -18.96
N SER A 146 -23.86 21.29 -18.66
CA SER A 146 -22.73 21.62 -19.54
C SER A 146 -21.49 20.73 -19.34
N VAL A 147 -21.64 19.57 -18.71
CA VAL A 147 -20.55 18.61 -18.51
C VAL A 147 -20.17 17.95 -19.84
N PRO A 148 -18.89 17.88 -20.23
CA PRO A 148 -18.45 17.12 -21.40
C PRO A 148 -18.60 15.61 -21.19
N ASP A 149 -18.61 14.81 -22.26
CA ASP A 149 -18.68 13.36 -22.12
C ASP A 149 -17.40 12.75 -21.53
N HIS A 150 -16.23 13.26 -21.92
CA HIS A 150 -14.94 12.80 -21.44
C HIS A 150 -14.38 13.73 -20.34
N VAL A 151 -14.90 13.58 -19.13
CA VAL A 151 -14.57 14.45 -17.98
C VAL A 151 -13.14 14.31 -17.43
N PHE A 152 -12.37 13.32 -17.89
CA PHE A 152 -11.00 13.09 -17.43
C PHE A 152 -9.97 13.97 -18.15
N PHE A 153 -10.36 14.66 -19.22
CA PHE A 153 -9.50 15.58 -19.95
C PHE A 153 -9.92 17.03 -19.69
N SER A 154 -8.94 17.94 -19.64
CA SER A 154 -9.23 19.35 -19.43
C SER A 154 -9.88 19.97 -20.66
N SER A 155 -10.74 20.98 -20.44
CA SER A 155 -11.36 21.74 -21.53
C SER A 155 -10.34 22.52 -22.35
N GLN A 156 -9.18 22.88 -21.80
CA GLN A 156 -8.07 23.49 -22.54
C GLN A 156 -7.41 22.47 -23.48
N TYR A 157 -7.20 21.23 -23.02
CA TYR A 157 -6.71 20.13 -23.84
C TYR A 157 -7.69 19.80 -24.97
N CYS A 158 -9.00 19.85 -24.71
CA CYS A 158 -10.04 19.62 -25.73
C CYS A 158 -10.55 20.91 -26.40
N GLY A 159 -9.91 22.06 -26.16
CA GLY A 159 -10.42 23.40 -26.53
C GLY A 159 -10.40 23.71 -28.03
N GLY A 160 -9.73 22.86 -28.82
CA GLY A 160 -9.70 22.95 -30.28
C GLY A 160 -10.65 21.99 -31.01
N VAL A 161 -11.38 21.13 -30.29
CA VAL A 161 -12.20 20.07 -30.89
C VAL A 161 -13.68 20.43 -30.78
N LYS A 162 -14.36 20.58 -31.92
CA LYS A 162 -15.82 20.67 -31.95
C LYS A 162 -16.40 19.35 -31.42
N ASP A 163 -17.47 19.44 -30.63
CA ASP A 163 -18.25 18.32 -30.07
C ASP A 163 -17.69 17.59 -28.82
N PHE A 164 -16.74 18.18 -28.08
CA PHE A 164 -16.26 17.65 -26.79
C PHE A 164 -15.76 16.19 -26.82
N GLN A 165 -15.50 15.65 -28.01
CA GLN A 165 -14.98 14.30 -28.22
C GLN A 165 -13.47 14.36 -28.23
N CYS A 166 -12.88 14.18 -27.05
CA CYS A 166 -11.44 14.08 -26.86
C CYS A 166 -10.96 12.72 -27.44
N VAL A 167 -10.75 12.66 -28.77
CA VAL A 167 -10.00 11.58 -29.41
C VAL A 167 -8.52 11.97 -29.42
N PRO A 168 -7.57 11.10 -29.03
CA PRO A 168 -6.15 11.39 -29.11
C PRO A 168 -5.76 11.84 -30.53
N ARG A 169 -4.96 12.89 -30.63
CA ARG A 169 -4.51 13.47 -31.89
C ARG A 169 -3.43 12.56 -32.51
N GLU A 170 -3.80 11.65 -33.41
CA GLU A 170 -2.82 11.10 -34.35
C GLU A 170 -2.53 12.14 -35.43
N ASN A 171 -1.28 12.61 -35.45
CA ASN A 171 -0.60 13.35 -36.51
C ASN A 171 -1.39 14.48 -37.19
N SER A 172 -1.29 15.68 -36.63
CA SER A 172 -1.31 16.88 -37.47
C SER A 172 -0.08 17.71 -37.15
N THR A 173 0.77 17.82 -38.16
CA THR A 173 1.82 18.81 -38.38
C THR A 173 1.77 20.04 -37.48
N GLU A 174 2.95 20.36 -36.94
CA GLU A 174 3.30 21.58 -36.24
C GLU A 174 2.71 22.82 -36.94
N GLU A 175 1.69 23.41 -36.34
CA GLU A 175 1.38 24.82 -36.55
C GLU A 175 1.47 25.54 -35.20
N ASN A 176 2.34 26.55 -35.20
CA ASN A 176 2.72 27.38 -34.08
C ASN A 176 1.51 27.98 -33.36
N PHE A 177 1.07 27.35 -32.28
CA PHE A 177 0.32 28.05 -31.25
C PHE A 177 1.31 28.73 -30.32
N GLN A 178 1.63 29.99 -30.60
CA GLN A 178 2.26 30.85 -29.61
C GLN A 178 1.29 31.02 -28.45
N GLU A 179 1.41 30.14 -27.46
CA GLU A 179 0.78 30.33 -26.17
C GLU A 179 1.44 31.53 -25.50
N LYS A 180 0.78 32.70 -25.58
CA LYS A 180 0.96 33.75 -24.58
C LYS A 180 0.48 33.19 -23.25
N THR A 181 1.34 32.41 -22.58
CA THR A 181 1.23 32.20 -21.14
C THR A 181 1.50 33.55 -20.50
N THR A 182 0.48 34.39 -20.39
CA THR A 182 0.45 35.41 -19.36
C THR A 182 0.41 34.64 -18.06
N LYS A 183 1.59 34.35 -17.50
CA LYS A 183 1.76 33.83 -16.16
C LYS A 183 1.15 34.84 -15.19
N GLN A 184 -0.16 34.81 -15.00
CA GLN A 184 -0.69 35.09 -13.67
C GLN A 184 -0.32 33.90 -12.81
N LYS A 185 0.96 33.85 -12.44
CA LYS A 185 1.43 33.12 -11.28
C LYS A 185 0.66 33.74 -10.12
N HIS A 186 -0.45 33.12 -9.73
CA HIS A 186 -0.96 33.32 -8.39
C HIS A 186 0.16 32.82 -7.49
N SER A 187 0.97 33.78 -7.03
CA SER A 187 2.02 33.54 -6.06
C SER A 187 1.31 32.94 -4.86
N CYS A 188 1.63 31.70 -4.52
CA CYS A 188 1.27 31.16 -3.22
C CYS A 188 2.05 32.00 -2.21
N ASN A 189 1.42 33.07 -1.73
CA ASN A 189 2.03 33.98 -0.78
C ASN A 189 2.15 33.24 0.54
N ARG A 190 3.35 32.72 0.85
CA ARG A 190 3.64 32.11 2.16
C ARG A 190 3.43 33.09 3.33
N ASN A 191 3.32 34.39 3.05
CA ASN A 191 3.03 35.41 4.06
C ASN A 191 1.53 35.56 4.36
N SER A 192 0.66 34.77 3.71
CA SER A 192 -0.77 34.67 4.03
C SER A 192 -1.16 33.28 4.54
N ALA A 193 -0.22 32.56 5.15
CA ALA A 193 -0.60 31.68 6.25
C ALA A 193 -1.12 32.59 7.37
N VAL A 194 -2.43 32.91 7.32
CA VAL A 194 -3.12 33.42 8.50
C VAL A 194 -3.04 32.30 9.50
N ILE A 195 -2.07 32.39 10.42
CA ILE A 195 -2.20 31.71 11.69
C ILE A 195 -3.46 32.33 12.29
N ALA A 196 -4.54 31.56 12.30
CA ALA A 196 -5.65 31.87 13.19
C ALA A 196 -5.09 31.72 14.60
N GLU A 197 -4.53 32.81 15.13
CA GLU A 197 -4.29 32.95 16.57
C GLU A 197 -5.67 32.95 17.23
N ASN A 198 -6.14 31.75 17.58
CA ASN A 198 -7.15 31.62 18.60
C ASN A 198 -6.52 32.11 19.90
N ASN A 199 -6.66 33.41 20.17
CA ASN A 199 -6.44 34.01 21.48
C ASN A 199 -7.57 33.56 22.43
N ASN A 200 -7.67 32.25 22.64
CA ASN A 200 -8.37 31.67 23.76
C ASN A 200 -7.31 31.41 24.82
N ASN A 201 -7.02 32.43 25.63
CA ASN A 201 -6.21 32.32 26.84
C ASN A 201 -6.97 31.51 27.92
N SER A 202 -7.32 30.27 27.59
CA SER A 202 -7.97 29.30 28.47
C SER A 202 -7.22 27.96 28.46
N CYS A 203 -5.89 28.02 28.36
CA CYS A 203 -5.03 26.83 28.49
C CYS A 203 -4.13 26.87 29.73
N ASP A 204 -4.00 28.00 30.42
CA ASP A 204 -3.08 28.13 31.56
C ASP A 204 -3.62 27.58 32.90
N ALA A 205 -4.85 27.03 32.91
CA ALA A 205 -5.44 26.43 34.11
C ALA A 205 -5.75 24.93 34.01
N LEU A 206 -5.73 24.32 32.80
CA LEU A 206 -6.13 22.91 32.61
C LEU A 206 -4.93 21.94 32.54
N ILE A 207 -3.76 22.41 32.09
CA ILE A 207 -2.55 21.59 31.97
C ILE A 207 -2.02 21.07 33.32
N PRO A 208 -1.91 21.88 34.39
CA PRO A 208 -1.41 21.37 35.67
C PRO A 208 -2.36 20.37 36.35
N VAL A 209 -3.68 20.50 36.12
CA VAL A 209 -4.69 19.59 36.67
C VAL A 209 -4.62 18.22 35.99
N LEU A 210 -4.43 18.17 34.66
CA LEU A 210 -4.27 16.92 33.92
C LEU A 210 -2.95 16.20 34.26
N VAL A 211 -1.85 16.94 34.39
CA VAL A 211 -0.55 16.34 34.77
C VAL A 211 -0.58 15.82 36.20
N ALA A 212 -1.20 16.56 37.14
CA ALA A 212 -1.34 16.10 38.52
C ALA A 212 -2.23 14.86 38.66
N THR A 213 -3.36 14.82 37.94
CA THR A 213 -4.30 13.68 37.99
C THR A 213 -3.70 12.42 37.37
N CYS A 214 -2.99 12.53 36.24
CA CYS A 214 -2.27 11.42 35.64
C CYS A 214 -1.12 10.90 36.53
N GLY A 215 -0.38 11.79 37.20
CA GLY A 215 0.69 11.42 38.11
C GLY A 215 0.20 10.63 39.33
N VAL A 216 -0.92 11.06 39.93
CA VAL A 216 -1.55 10.35 41.06
C VAL A 216 -2.08 8.99 40.63
N PHE A 217 -2.74 8.90 39.46
CA PHE A 217 -3.23 7.63 38.93
C PHE A 217 -2.09 6.64 38.64
N PHE A 218 -0.99 7.11 38.08
CA PHE A 218 0.19 6.28 37.83
C PHE A 218 0.80 5.76 39.13
N PHE A 219 0.94 6.61 40.15
CA PHE A 219 1.43 6.20 41.47
C PHE A 219 0.52 5.16 42.13
N ILE A 220 -0.80 5.36 42.08
CA ILE A 220 -1.78 4.39 42.61
C ILE A 220 -1.67 3.06 41.87
N ALA A 221 -1.57 3.07 40.54
CA ALA A 221 -1.42 1.86 39.74
C ALA A 221 -0.13 1.08 40.08
N VAL A 222 0.98 1.78 40.26
CA VAL A 222 2.26 1.17 40.66
C VAL A 222 2.17 0.56 42.06
N VAL A 223 1.58 1.28 43.03
CA VAL A 223 1.39 0.77 44.40
C VAL A 223 0.48 -0.47 44.41
N LEU A 224 -0.64 -0.43 43.69
CA LEU A 224 -1.55 -1.58 43.56
C LEU A 224 -0.86 -2.77 42.89
N PHE A 225 -0.03 -2.54 41.88
CA PHE A 225 0.74 -3.60 41.24
C PHE A 225 1.67 -4.30 42.24
N PHE A 226 2.41 -3.55 43.05
CA PHE A 226 3.30 -4.13 44.06
C PHE A 226 2.54 -4.85 45.18
N ILE A 227 1.38 -4.33 45.61
CA ILE A 227 0.51 -5.01 46.58
C ILE A 227 0.01 -6.33 45.99
N CYS A 228 -0.50 -6.33 44.76
CA CYS A 228 -0.96 -7.54 44.06
C CYS A 228 0.16 -8.55 43.86
N LEU A 229 1.37 -8.09 43.49
CA LEU A 229 2.53 -8.96 43.34
C LEU A 229 2.92 -9.60 44.68
N LYS A 230 2.91 -8.84 45.78
CA LYS A 230 3.19 -9.35 47.12
C LYS A 230 2.14 -10.37 47.58
N LEU A 231 0.86 -10.08 47.35
CA LEU A 231 -0.25 -11.00 47.65
C LEU A 231 -0.17 -12.28 46.80
N TRP A 232 0.16 -12.15 45.52
CA TRP A 232 0.35 -13.30 44.62
C TRP A 232 1.53 -14.17 45.05
N LEU A 233 2.67 -13.57 45.41
CA LEU A 233 3.83 -14.29 45.94
C LEU A 233 3.51 -14.98 47.28
N HIS A 234 2.78 -14.31 48.16
CA HIS A 234 2.34 -14.88 49.44
C HIS A 234 1.39 -16.07 49.23
N PHE A 235 0.41 -15.93 48.34
CA PHE A 235 -0.50 -17.01 47.99
C PHE A 235 0.22 -18.19 47.31
N ARG A 236 1.16 -17.89 46.41
CA ARG A 236 2.02 -18.90 45.77
C ARG A 236 2.88 -19.64 46.78
N TRP A 237 3.41 -18.96 47.79
CA TRP A 237 4.17 -19.57 48.88
C TRP A 237 3.28 -20.49 49.74
N HIS A 238 2.07 -20.05 50.09
CA HIS A 238 1.10 -20.90 50.80
C HIS A 238 0.72 -22.15 50.00
N LYS A 239 0.42 -22.00 48.71
CA LYS A 239 0.11 -23.14 47.84
C LYS A 239 1.30 -24.11 47.70
N ALA A 240 2.54 -23.60 47.69
CA ALA A 240 3.72 -24.45 47.71
C ALA A 240 3.87 -25.23 49.03
N LYS A 241 3.50 -24.61 50.16
CA LYS A 241 3.51 -25.25 51.48
C LYS A 241 2.45 -26.34 51.58
N ASP A 242 1.24 -26.09 51.05
CA ASP A 242 0.15 -27.07 51.03
C ASP A 242 0.49 -28.27 50.12
N ASN A 243 1.10 -28.01 48.96
CA ASN A 243 1.57 -29.07 48.07
C ASN A 243 2.71 -29.92 48.69
N ALA A 244 3.61 -29.31 49.47
CA ALA A 244 4.65 -30.04 50.18
C ALA A 244 4.08 -30.94 51.30
N LEU A 245 3.04 -30.48 52.01
CA LEU A 245 2.34 -31.27 53.01
C LEU A 245 1.56 -32.44 52.37
N ALA A 246 0.87 -32.20 51.25
CA ALA A 246 0.18 -33.26 50.50
C ALA A 246 1.14 -34.31 49.91
N GLY A 247 2.33 -33.89 49.47
CA GLY A 247 3.41 -34.79 49.03
C GLY A 247 3.90 -35.72 50.14
N ASN A 248 4.09 -35.20 51.35
CA ASN A 248 4.51 -36.02 52.49
C ASN A 248 3.39 -36.98 52.95
N GLN A 249 2.12 -36.58 52.88
CA GLN A 249 1.00 -37.44 53.25
C GLN A 249 0.81 -38.59 52.25
N SER A 250 0.98 -38.34 50.95
CA SER A 250 0.91 -39.39 49.92
C SER A 250 2.08 -40.39 49.99
N GLN A 251 3.29 -39.94 50.34
CA GLN A 251 4.41 -40.87 50.57
C GLN A 251 4.20 -41.74 51.82
N PHE A 252 3.57 -41.21 52.87
CA PHE A 252 3.23 -41.98 54.06
C PHE A 252 2.19 -43.07 53.76
N GLU A 253 1.16 -42.75 52.98
CA GLU A 253 0.15 -43.72 52.51
C GLU A 253 0.74 -44.82 51.64
N LEU A 254 1.64 -44.49 50.70
CA LEU A 254 2.31 -45.49 49.85
C LEU A 254 3.25 -46.41 50.65
N SER A 255 3.93 -45.87 51.66
CA SER A 255 4.75 -46.66 52.59
C SER A 255 3.89 -47.64 53.40
N TYR A 256 2.73 -47.19 53.90
CA TYR A 256 1.81 -48.02 54.67
C TYR A 256 1.20 -49.15 53.83
N GLN A 257 0.78 -48.85 52.60
CA GLN A 257 0.24 -49.85 51.66
C GLN A 257 1.28 -50.90 51.25
N ASN A 258 2.54 -50.49 51.06
CA ASN A 258 3.62 -51.44 50.75
C ASN A 258 3.95 -52.34 51.94
N LYS A 259 3.92 -51.81 53.17
CA LYS A 259 4.13 -52.62 54.38
C LYS A 259 3.06 -53.70 54.54
N ASN A 260 1.78 -53.34 54.38
CA ASN A 260 0.67 -54.29 54.47
C ASN A 260 0.71 -55.35 53.36
N ARG A 261 1.20 -54.99 52.16
CA ARG A 261 1.39 -55.94 51.07
C ARG A 261 2.49 -56.97 51.39
N ILE A 262 3.59 -56.57 52.03
CA ILE A 262 4.67 -57.49 52.41
C ILE A 262 4.22 -58.46 53.51
N GLU A 263 3.48 -57.98 54.53
CA GLU A 263 2.95 -58.84 55.60
C GLU A 263 1.92 -59.88 55.09
N SER A 264 1.22 -59.61 53.98
CA SER A 264 0.32 -60.57 53.34
C SER A 264 1.02 -61.69 52.53
N VAL A 265 2.31 -61.52 52.21
CA VAL A 265 3.10 -62.52 51.47
C VAL A 265 3.83 -63.48 52.42
N GLU A 266 4.04 -63.10 53.69
CA GLU A 266 4.67 -63.96 54.71
C GLU A 266 3.68 -64.84 55.50
N SER A 267 2.38 -64.84 55.15
CA SER A 267 1.32 -65.63 55.82
C SER A 267 0.72 -66.76 54.95
N LEU A 268 1.42 -67.18 53.90
CA LEU A 268 1.18 -68.42 53.14
C LEU A 268 2.37 -69.37 53.30
#